data_AF-A0A662STP0-F1
#
_entry.id   AF-A0A662STP0-F1
#
_cell.length_a   1.000
_cell.length_b   1.000
_cell.length_c   1.000
_cell.angle_alpha   90.00
_cell.angle_beta   90.00
_cell.angle_gamma   90.00
#
_symmetry.space_group_name_H-M   'P 1'
#
loop_
_entity.id
_entity.type
_entity.pdbx_description
1 polymer ?
#
loop_
_entity_poly.entity_id
_entity_poly.type
_entity_poly.pdbx_seq_one_letter_code
_entity_poly.pdbx_strand_id
1 'polypeptide(L)'
;DPGPFEIPDLAEDANPRHLMEVLEEYTPTVVLTHMGSYSAIAPGIWFYEALDVMRKFDFVYADIAAVTGFILKRKVVSEIRNTVGFDRVLFGSDYPVLVGSNIAREVLAVREAPSLTPAEKEMILELNARKLLGL
;
A
#
# COMPACT_ATOMS: atom_id res chain seq x y z
N ASP A 1 -2.56 -16.07 1.78
CA ASP A 1 -1.32 -16.47 1.11
C ASP A 1 -0.24 -16.73 2.18
N PRO A 2 -0.33 -17.80 2.98
CA PRO A 2 0.75 -18.11 3.90
C PRO A 2 1.96 -18.58 3.08
N GLY A 3 3.01 -17.76 3.07
CA GLY A 3 4.22 -17.96 2.27
C GLY A 3 5.48 -17.51 3.01
N PRO A 4 6.61 -17.30 2.31
CA PRO A 4 7.86 -16.86 2.94
C PRO A 4 7.73 -15.53 3.69
N PHE A 5 6.73 -14.71 3.34
CA PHE A 5 6.41 -13.44 4.00
C PHE A 5 5.98 -13.58 5.46
N GLU A 6 5.62 -14.79 5.91
CA GLU A 6 5.28 -15.06 7.30
C GLU A 6 6.50 -15.39 8.17
N ILE A 7 7.69 -15.47 7.59
CA ILE A 7 8.93 -15.72 8.33
C ILE A 7 9.75 -14.44 8.24
N PRO A 8 9.81 -13.60 9.30
CA PRO A 8 10.47 -12.30 9.24
C PRO A 8 11.89 -12.35 8.68
N ASP A 9 12.68 -13.36 9.06
CA ASP A 9 14.04 -13.55 8.57
C ASP A 9 14.11 -13.78 7.04
N LEU A 10 13.09 -14.42 6.45
CA LEU A 10 12.99 -14.60 5.00
C LEU A 10 12.32 -13.40 4.31
N ALA A 11 11.40 -12.71 5.00
CA ALA A 11 10.68 -11.54 4.49
C ALA A 11 11.53 -10.27 4.51
N GLU A 12 12.65 -10.28 5.24
CA GLU A 12 13.58 -9.17 5.37
C GLU A 12 14.17 -8.72 4.03
N ASP A 13 14.50 -9.66 3.14
CA ASP A 13 15.01 -9.35 1.81
C ASP A 13 13.98 -8.58 0.94
N ALA A 14 12.70 -8.64 1.31
CA ALA A 14 11.63 -7.87 0.69
C ALA A 14 11.34 -6.54 1.40
N ASN A 15 12.14 -6.15 2.40
CA ASN A 15 11.95 -4.89 3.11
C ASN A 15 12.17 -3.69 2.14
N PRO A 16 11.19 -2.77 2.00
CA PRO A 16 11.29 -1.63 1.09
C PRO A 16 12.53 -0.77 1.29
N ARG A 17 13.13 -0.75 2.49
CA ARG A 17 14.35 0.03 2.76
C ARG A 17 15.51 -0.30 1.81
N HIS A 18 15.57 -1.54 1.32
CA HIS A 18 16.62 -1.97 0.39
C HIS A 18 16.50 -1.31 -0.99
N LEU A 19 15.34 -0.74 -1.32
CA LEU A 19 15.17 0.04 -2.55
C LEU A 19 15.85 1.41 -2.47
N MET A 20 16.17 1.94 -1.29
CA MET A 20 16.65 3.32 -1.16
C MET A 20 17.92 3.58 -1.98
N GLU A 21 18.89 2.68 -1.95
CA GLU A 21 20.16 2.84 -2.69
C GLU A 21 19.90 2.87 -4.21
N VAL A 22 19.02 1.99 -4.69
CA VAL A 22 18.66 1.92 -6.11
C VAL A 22 17.90 3.18 -6.54
N LEU A 23 16.99 3.69 -5.71
CA LEU A 23 16.18 4.86 -6.04
C LEU A 23 16.91 6.20 -5.86
N GLU A 24 18.06 6.22 -5.17
CA GLU A 24 18.99 7.35 -5.17
C GLU A 24 19.73 7.48 -6.51
N GLU A 25 20.07 6.36 -7.14
CA GLU A 25 20.79 6.34 -8.41
C GLU A 25 19.86 6.44 -9.61
N TYR A 26 18.67 5.83 -9.52
CA TYR A 26 17.71 5.74 -10.60
C TYR A 26 16.34 6.27 -10.17
N THR A 27 15.62 6.92 -11.08
CA THR A 27 14.29 7.46 -10.80
C THR A 27 13.18 6.76 -11.60
N PRO A 28 13.04 5.41 -11.52
CA PRO A 28 11.92 4.74 -12.15
C PRO A 28 10.64 5.02 -11.35
N THR A 29 9.50 5.08 -12.03
CA THR A 29 8.21 5.01 -11.34
C THR A 29 8.04 3.62 -10.72
N VAL A 30 7.79 3.56 -9.42
CA VAL A 30 7.67 2.30 -8.66
C VAL A 30 6.31 2.24 -7.96
N VAL A 31 5.73 1.04 -7.89
CA VAL A 31 4.58 0.74 -7.03
C VAL A 31 5.00 -0.32 -6.02
N LEU A 32 4.99 0.03 -4.73
CA LEU A 32 5.23 -0.90 -3.64
C LEU A 32 3.98 -1.78 -3.44
N THR A 33 4.13 -3.07 -3.71
CA THR A 33 3.05 -4.02 -3.55
C THR A 33 2.61 -4.14 -2.09
N HIS A 34 1.30 -4.09 -1.85
CA HIS A 34 0.70 -4.17 -0.51
C HIS A 34 1.24 -3.14 0.50
N MET A 35 1.81 -2.03 0.01
CA MET A 35 2.53 -1.03 0.83
C MET A 35 3.60 -1.67 1.74
N GLY A 36 4.27 -2.73 1.27
CA GLY A 36 5.26 -3.49 2.05
C GLY A 36 4.69 -4.13 3.33
N SER A 37 3.37 -4.17 3.49
CA SER A 37 2.71 -4.41 4.78
C SER A 37 2.14 -5.82 4.92
N TYR A 38 2.28 -6.68 3.90
CA TYR A 38 1.69 -8.01 3.92
C TYR A 38 2.45 -8.97 4.82
N SER A 39 1.78 -9.42 5.88
CA SER A 39 2.04 -10.67 6.58
C SER A 39 0.77 -11.03 7.35
N ALA A 40 0.33 -12.27 7.24
CA ALA A 40 -0.76 -12.81 8.02
C ALA A 40 -0.44 -12.87 9.53
N ILE A 41 0.83 -13.08 9.91
CA ILE A 41 1.23 -13.18 11.33
C ILE A 41 1.73 -11.85 11.92
N ALA A 42 2.23 -10.93 11.10
CA ALA A 42 2.72 -9.61 11.49
C ALA A 42 2.15 -8.51 10.56
N PRO A 43 0.83 -8.23 10.59
CA PRO A 43 0.22 -7.24 9.70
C PRO A 43 0.88 -5.85 9.84
N GLY A 44 1.34 -5.29 8.72
CA GLY A 44 2.08 -4.04 8.70
C GLY A 44 3.59 -4.19 8.90
N ILE A 45 4.14 -5.39 8.68
CA ILE A 45 5.55 -5.73 8.98
C ILE A 45 6.53 -4.64 8.56
N TRP A 46 6.47 -4.15 7.31
CA TRP A 46 7.35 -3.08 6.80
C TRP A 46 6.62 -1.79 6.43
N PHE A 47 5.49 -1.52 7.10
CA PHE A 47 4.67 -0.35 6.80
C PHE A 47 5.44 0.97 6.96
N TYR A 48 6.22 1.11 8.03
CA TYR A 48 6.97 2.35 8.29
C TYR A 48 8.13 2.54 7.32
N GLU A 49 8.84 1.47 6.97
CA GLU A 49 9.89 1.50 5.95
C GLU A 49 9.32 1.85 4.57
N ALA A 50 8.14 1.33 4.22
CA ALA A 50 7.45 1.72 2.99
C ALA A 50 7.13 3.23 2.98
N LEU A 51 6.62 3.77 4.11
CA LEU A 51 6.36 5.21 4.22
C LEU A 51 7.64 6.04 4.14
N ASP A 52 8.75 5.59 4.71
CA ASP A 52 10.03 6.30 4.63
C ASP A 52 10.55 6.36 3.19
N VAL A 53 10.43 5.27 2.43
CA VAL A 53 10.77 5.25 1.00
C VAL A 53 9.86 6.20 0.22
N MET A 54 8.54 6.11 0.40
CA MET A 54 7.57 6.96 -0.29
C MET A 54 7.69 8.45 0.07
N ARG A 55 8.11 8.76 1.30
CA ARG A 55 8.35 10.13 1.77
C ARG A 55 9.61 10.71 1.13
N LYS A 56 10.62 9.89 0.90
CA LYS A 56 11.89 10.31 0.30
C LYS A 56 11.78 10.48 -1.23
N PHE A 57 10.96 9.67 -1.89
CA PHE A 57 10.87 9.63 -3.35
C PHE A 57 9.43 9.83 -3.83
N ASP A 58 9.13 11.00 -4.39
CA ASP A 58 7.78 11.37 -4.87
C ASP A 58 7.30 10.57 -6.10
N PHE A 59 8.18 9.80 -6.74
CA PHE A 59 7.84 8.89 -7.85
C PHE A 59 7.54 7.46 -7.38
N VAL A 60 7.47 7.23 -6.07
CA VAL A 60 7.08 5.94 -5.48
C VAL A 60 5.64 5.98 -5.01
N TYR A 61 4.87 5.02 -5.51
CA TYR A 61 3.48 4.73 -5.18
C TYR A 61 3.39 3.46 -4.35
N ALA A 62 2.23 3.19 -3.77
CA ALA A 62 1.94 1.90 -3.14
C ALA A 62 0.48 1.51 -3.35
N ASP A 63 0.19 0.22 -3.50
CA ASP A 63 -1.18 -0.29 -3.49
C ASP A 63 -1.59 -0.82 -2.10
N ILE A 64 -2.90 -0.90 -1.87
CA ILE A 64 -3.47 -1.44 -0.62
C ILE A 64 -3.88 -2.92 -0.72
N ALA A 65 -3.53 -3.61 -1.80
CA ALA A 65 -4.00 -4.97 -2.06
C ALA A 65 -3.57 -5.91 -0.91
N ALA A 66 -4.40 -6.90 -0.59
CA ALA A 66 -4.24 -7.84 0.53
C ALA A 66 -4.20 -7.22 1.95
N VAL A 67 -4.01 -5.90 2.08
CA VAL A 67 -3.83 -5.19 3.35
C VAL A 67 -4.88 -4.10 3.58
N THR A 68 -5.93 -4.02 2.77
CA THR A 68 -7.04 -3.05 2.92
C THR A 68 -7.52 -2.91 4.37
N GLY A 69 -7.75 -4.04 5.06
CA GLY A 69 -8.21 -4.03 6.45
C GLY A 69 -7.19 -3.48 7.46
N PHE A 70 -5.89 -3.57 7.19
CA PHE A 70 -4.85 -2.93 7.98
C PHE A 70 -4.78 -1.43 7.68
N ILE A 71 -4.72 -1.07 6.39
CA ILE A 71 -4.58 0.31 5.92
C ILE A 71 -5.72 1.20 6.39
N LEU A 72 -6.96 0.70 6.38
CA LEU A 72 -8.14 1.49 6.73
C LEU A 72 -8.31 1.71 8.24
N LYS A 73 -7.46 1.14 9.11
CA LYS A 73 -7.47 1.43 10.55
C LYS A 73 -7.17 2.92 10.77
N ARG A 74 -7.95 3.59 11.63
CA ARG A 74 -7.82 5.04 11.90
C ARG A 74 -6.39 5.50 12.17
N LYS A 75 -5.61 4.74 12.94
CA LYS A 75 -4.20 5.05 13.25
C LYS A 75 -3.32 5.00 11.99
N VAL A 76 -3.49 3.97 11.17
CA VAL A 76 -2.71 3.76 9.94
C VAL A 76 -3.06 4.83 8.90
N VAL A 77 -4.35 5.13 8.72
CA VAL A 77 -4.79 6.25 7.87
C VAL A 77 -4.21 7.59 8.34
N SER A 78 -4.18 7.84 9.64
CA SER A 78 -3.57 9.07 10.18
C SER A 78 -2.08 9.14 9.87
N GLU A 79 -1.38 8.02 9.95
CA GLU A 79 0.05 7.94 9.66
C GLU A 79 0.34 8.21 8.18
N ILE A 80 -0.37 7.54 7.27
CA ILE A 80 -0.25 7.79 5.82
C ILE A 80 -0.48 9.28 5.52
N ARG A 81 -1.54 9.86 6.07
CA ARG A 81 -1.90 11.27 5.86
C ARG A 81 -0.82 12.24 6.33
N ASN A 82 -0.21 11.96 7.48
CA ASN A 82 0.79 12.84 8.09
C ASN A 82 2.17 12.70 7.44
N THR A 83 2.44 11.59 6.76
CA THR A 83 3.78 11.25 6.27
C THR A 83 3.92 11.39 4.76
N VAL A 84 2.98 10.84 3.97
CA VAL A 84 3.10 10.81 2.49
C VAL A 84 1.86 11.31 1.76
N GLY A 85 0.74 11.48 2.45
CA GLY A 85 -0.53 11.81 1.82
C GLY A 85 -1.17 10.62 1.10
N PHE A 86 -2.34 10.83 0.51
CA PHE A 86 -3.08 9.80 -0.22
C PHE A 86 -2.98 9.93 -1.73
N ASP A 87 -2.25 10.91 -2.27
CA ASP A 87 -2.07 11.15 -3.72
C ASP A 87 -1.18 10.13 -4.44
N ARG A 88 -0.53 9.24 -3.66
CA ARG A 88 0.33 8.15 -4.17
C ARG A 88 -0.09 6.76 -3.68
N VAL A 89 -1.31 6.64 -3.15
CA VAL A 89 -1.88 5.37 -2.67
C VAL A 89 -2.90 4.85 -3.69
N LEU A 90 -2.70 3.63 -4.17
CA LEU A 90 -3.50 3.00 -5.22
C LEU A 90 -4.43 1.93 -4.64
N PHE A 91 -5.58 1.75 -5.25
CA PHE A 91 -6.41 0.58 -5.01
C PHE A 91 -5.79 -0.67 -5.64
N GLY A 92 -5.87 -1.78 -4.92
CA GLY A 92 -5.68 -3.12 -5.46
C GLY A 92 -6.51 -4.10 -4.65
N SER A 93 -7.08 -5.12 -5.30
CA SER A 93 -7.98 -6.08 -4.64
C SER A 93 -7.31 -7.38 -4.23
N ASP A 94 -6.17 -7.70 -4.85
CA ASP A 94 -5.51 -9.01 -4.76
C ASP A 94 -6.42 -10.21 -5.13
N TYR A 95 -7.48 -9.97 -5.90
CA TYR A 95 -8.33 -11.04 -6.41
C TYR A 95 -7.61 -11.77 -7.57
N PRO A 96 -7.62 -13.13 -7.61
CA PRO A 96 -8.36 -14.07 -6.76
C PRO A 96 -7.56 -14.68 -5.61
N VAL A 97 -6.38 -14.14 -5.29
CA VAL A 97 -5.43 -14.72 -4.32
C VAL A 97 -5.98 -14.70 -2.89
N LEU A 98 -6.68 -13.62 -2.52
CA LEU A 98 -7.31 -13.50 -1.20
C LEU A 98 -8.60 -14.33 -1.09
N VAL A 99 -8.48 -15.53 -0.53
CA VAL A 99 -9.61 -16.43 -0.27
C VAL A 99 -10.70 -15.73 0.54
N GLY A 100 -11.94 -15.76 0.05
CA GLY A 100 -13.08 -15.15 0.70
C GLY A 100 -13.24 -13.64 0.45
N SER A 101 -12.39 -13.04 -0.39
CA SER A 101 -12.58 -11.69 -0.91
C SER A 101 -12.85 -11.66 -2.42
N ASN A 102 -13.26 -10.49 -2.91
CA ASN A 102 -13.42 -10.17 -4.33
C ASN A 102 -13.30 -8.66 -4.54
N ILE A 103 -13.20 -8.25 -5.80
CA ILE A 103 -13.03 -6.84 -6.19
C ILE A 103 -14.13 -5.96 -5.56
N ALA A 104 -15.40 -6.36 -5.65
CA ALA A 104 -16.51 -5.56 -5.14
C ALA A 104 -16.45 -5.36 -3.62
N ARG A 105 -16.03 -6.40 -2.88
CA ARG A 105 -15.84 -6.36 -1.43
C ARG A 105 -14.72 -5.40 -1.04
N GLU A 106 -13.58 -5.45 -1.71
CA GLU A 106 -12.44 -4.56 -1.44
C GLU A 106 -12.77 -3.10 -1.79
N VAL A 107 -13.48 -2.86 -2.90
CA VAL A 107 -13.99 -1.52 -3.25
C VAL A 107 -14.95 -1.01 -2.17
N LEU A 108 -15.88 -1.85 -1.71
CA LEU A 108 -16.83 -1.48 -0.67
C LEU A 108 -16.12 -1.13 0.65
N ALA A 109 -15.06 -1.88 1.01
CA ALA A 109 -14.28 -1.60 2.20
C ALA A 109 -13.71 -0.18 2.20
N VAL A 110 -13.16 0.28 1.06
CA VAL A 110 -12.65 1.66 0.92
C VAL A 110 -13.79 2.67 0.92
N ARG A 111 -14.88 2.42 0.20
CA ARG A 111 -16.04 3.33 0.11
C ARG A 111 -16.67 3.59 1.47
N GLU A 112 -16.82 2.54 2.28
CA GLU A 112 -17.46 2.61 3.59
C GLU A 112 -16.49 2.96 4.74
N ALA A 113 -15.19 3.13 4.44
CA ALA A 113 -14.19 3.45 5.46
C ALA A 113 -14.52 4.80 6.16
N PRO A 114 -14.78 4.82 7.48
CA PRO A 114 -15.07 6.07 8.20
C PRO A 114 -13.79 6.86 8.55
N SER A 115 -12.62 6.24 8.38
CA SER A 115 -11.31 6.84 8.61
C SER A 115 -10.84 7.73 7.45
N LEU A 116 -11.42 7.56 6.26
CA LEU A 116 -11.09 8.30 5.05
C LEU A 116 -12.11 9.39 4.74
N THR A 117 -11.64 10.52 4.21
CA THR A 117 -12.46 11.56 3.61
C THR A 117 -12.99 11.14 2.23
N PRO A 118 -14.02 11.79 1.68
CA PRO A 118 -14.49 11.52 0.32
C PRO A 118 -13.40 11.65 -0.75
N ALA A 119 -12.55 12.67 -0.64
CA ALA A 119 -11.45 12.89 -1.58
C ALA A 119 -10.39 11.77 -1.51
N GLU A 120 -10.05 11.31 -0.30
CA GLU A 120 -9.10 10.19 -0.14
C GLU A 120 -9.64 8.88 -0.72
N LYS A 121 -10.95 8.63 -0.59
CA LYS A 121 -11.59 7.46 -1.21
C LYS A 121 -11.49 7.52 -2.73
N GLU A 122 -11.73 8.68 -3.32
CA GLU A 122 -11.65 8.89 -4.77
C GLU A 122 -10.21 8.75 -5.29
N MET A 123 -9.23 9.30 -4.55
CA MET A 123 -7.80 9.15 -4.83
C MET A 123 -7.38 7.69 -4.90
N ILE A 124 -7.70 6.92 -3.86
CA ILE A 124 -7.36 5.49 -3.76
C ILE A 124 -8.05 4.70 -4.88
N LEU A 125 -9.37 4.85 -5.03
CA LEU A 125 -10.17 4.00 -5.91
C LEU A 125 -9.94 4.27 -7.40
N GLU A 126 -9.49 5.48 -7.76
CA GLU A 126 -9.47 5.88 -9.16
C GLU A 126 -8.38 6.90 -9.50
N LEU A 127 -8.43 8.10 -8.91
CA LEU A 127 -7.71 9.27 -9.47
C LEU A 127 -6.21 9.06 -9.57
N ASN A 128 -5.61 8.38 -8.58
CA ASN A 128 -4.18 8.14 -8.57
C ASN A 128 -3.75 7.15 -9.66
N ALA A 129 -4.53 6.08 -9.86
CA ALA A 129 -4.25 5.10 -10.92
C ALA A 129 -4.43 5.72 -12.31
N ARG A 130 -5.46 6.55 -12.50
CA ARG A 130 -5.68 7.29 -13.75
C ARG A 130 -4.52 8.24 -14.06
N LYS A 131 -4.08 9.02 -13.06
CA LYS A 131 -2.91 9.90 -13.19
C LYS A 131 -1.64 9.12 -13.52
N LEU A 132 -1.38 8.03 -12.81
CA LEU A 132 -0.18 7.20 -12.97
C LEU A 132 -0.12 6.53 -14.35
N LEU A 133 -1.26 6.03 -14.84
CA LEU A 133 -1.35 5.24 -16.08
C LEU A 133 -1.71 6.07 -17.32
N GLY A 134 -2.07 7.35 -17.15
CA GLY A 134 -2.47 8.23 -18.25
C GLY A 134 -3.85 7.90 -18.86
N LEU A 135 -4.85 7.59 -18.02
CA LEU A 135 -6.21 7.13 -18.39
C LEU A 135 -7.35 8.10 -18.01
#